data_AF-A0A2V9SG69-F1
#
_entry.id   AF-A0A2V9SG69-F1
#
_cell.length_a   1.000
_cell.length_b   1.000
_cell.length_c   1.000
_cell.angle_alpha   90.00
_cell.angle_beta   90.00
_cell.angle_gamma   90.00
#
_symmetry.space_group_name_H-M   'P 1'
#
loop_
_entity.id
_entity.type
_entity.pdbx_description
1 polymer ?
#
loop_
_entity_poly.entity_id
_entity_poly.type
_entity_poly.pdbx_seq_one_letter_code
_entity_poly.pdbx_strand_id
1 'polypeptide(L)' 'MKDRGHDTRYVRLQKNFCFACGLNNRDGMRLKFVFDEARNRFVCRFRLTKRYTGPPGHAHGGIIATIL' A
#
# COMPACT_ATOMS: atom_id res chain seq x y z
N MET A 1 1.98 -9.91 16.79
CA MET A 1 1.04 -9.68 15.67
C MET A 1 1.59 -8.50 14.88
N LYS A 2 2.11 -8.72 13.66
CA LYS A 2 2.86 -7.69 12.90
C LYS A 2 1.89 -6.60 12.42
N ASP A 3 2.04 -5.39 12.96
CA ASP A 3 1.26 -4.20 12.59
C ASP A 3 1.33 -3.98 11.07
N ARG A 4 0.17 -3.94 10.42
CA ARG A 4 0.03 -3.75 8.97
C ARG A 4 -0.41 -2.32 8.72
N GLY A 5 0.50 -1.49 8.20
CA GLY A 5 0.20 -0.11 7.83
C GLY A 5 1.13 0.90 8.50
N HIS A 6 1.00 2.16 8.07
CA HIS A 6 1.67 3.29 8.69
C HIS A 6 1.19 3.37 10.15
N ASP A 7 2.11 3.60 11.07
CA ASP A 7 1.81 3.68 12.50
C ASP A 7 0.90 4.89 12.77
N THR A 8 -0.43 4.68 12.66
CA THR A 8 -1.45 5.64 13.08
C THR A 8 -1.93 5.29 14.50
N ARG A 9 -1.02 4.96 15.43
CA ARG A 9 -1.36 4.75 16.85
C ARG A 9 -2.10 5.94 17.49
N TYR A 10 -1.94 7.14 16.95
CA TYR A 10 -2.56 8.37 17.46
C TYR A 10 -3.96 8.69 16.91
N VAL A 11 -4.42 8.00 15.87
CA VAL A 11 -5.75 8.26 15.29
C VAL A 11 -6.49 6.94 15.19
N ARG A 12 -7.53 6.75 16.02
CA ARG A 12 -8.54 5.71 15.77
C ARG A 12 -9.24 6.03 14.45
N LEU A 13 -8.61 5.67 13.33
CA LEU A 13 -9.19 5.79 12.00
C LEU A 13 -10.37 4.82 11.92
N GLN A 14 -11.57 5.37 12.13
CA GLN A 14 -12.82 4.60 12.13
C GLN A 14 -12.95 3.71 10.89
N LYS A 15 -12.43 4.16 9.73
CA LYS A 15 -12.21 3.38 8.50
C LYS A 15 -11.09 4.02 7.66
N ASN A 16 -10.02 3.29 7.35
CA ASN A 16 -8.98 3.77 6.42
C ASN A 16 -9.41 3.56 4.95
N PHE A 17 -9.61 4.66 4.23
CA PHE A 17 -9.96 4.71 2.80
C PHE A 17 -8.80 5.17 1.89
N CYS A 18 -7.57 5.24 2.40
CA CYS A 18 -6.38 5.53 1.61
C CYS A 18 -6.32 4.62 0.37
N PHE A 19 -6.01 5.20 -0.80
CA PHE A 19 -5.90 4.44 -2.04
C PHE A 19 -4.77 3.40 -1.98
N ALA A 20 -3.65 3.71 -1.33
CA ALA A 20 -2.51 2.79 -1.22
C ALA A 20 -2.77 1.65 -0.22
N CYS A 21 -2.90 1.96 1.08
CA CYS A 21 -2.95 0.95 2.16
C CYS A 21 -4.34 0.73 2.78
N GLY A 22 -5.35 1.52 2.39
CA GLY A 22 -6.68 1.51 3.01
C GLY A 22 -7.47 0.26 2.68
N LEU A 23 -7.72 -0.58 3.70
CA LEU A 23 -8.53 -1.80 3.58
C LEU A 23 -9.99 -1.52 3.20
N ASN A 24 -10.53 -0.37 3.60
CA ASN A 24 -11.92 -0.01 3.33
C ASN A 24 -12.13 0.61 1.94
N ASN A 25 -11.05 0.93 1.22
CA ASN A 25 -11.14 1.37 -0.16
C ASN A 25 -11.25 0.14 -1.08
N ARG A 26 -12.41 -0.04 -1.72
CA ARG A 26 -12.66 -1.14 -2.68
C ARG A 26 -11.86 -0.98 -3.96
N ASP A 27 -11.62 0.27 -4.35
CA ASP A 27 -10.90 0.62 -5.57
C ASP A 27 -9.41 0.89 -5.32
N GLY A 28 -8.97 0.87 -4.05
CA GLY A 28 -7.57 0.99 -3.66
C GLY A 28 -6.72 -0.26 -3.90
N MET A 29 -5.41 -0.12 -3.73
CA MET A 29 -4.41 -1.17 -3.90
C MET A 29 -4.30 -2.11 -2.68
N ARG A 30 -4.73 -1.63 -1.50
CA ARG A 30 -4.72 -2.37 -0.22
C ARG A 30 -3.35 -2.99 0.09
N LEU A 31 -2.30 -2.20 -0.16
CA LEU A 31 -0.91 -2.55 0.07
C LEU A 31 -0.64 -2.87 1.55
N LYS A 32 0.24 -3.84 1.78
CA LYS A 32 0.64 -4.28 3.11
C LYS A 32 2.12 -3.97 3.31
N PHE A 33 2.40 -3.04 4.21
CA PHE A 33 3.74 -2.71 4.64
C PHE A 33 4.08 -3.50 5.89
N VAL A 34 5.28 -4.08 5.92
CA VAL A 34 5.84 -4.78 7.07
C VAL A 34 7.15 -4.12 7.43
N PHE A 35 7.33 -3.78 8.70
CA PHE A 35 8.61 -3.30 9.21
C PHE A 35 9.57 -4.47 9.41
N ASP A 36 10.74 -4.37 8.78
CA ASP A 36 11.86 -5.30 8.91
C ASP A 36 12.85 -4.69 9.91
N GLU A 37 12.67 -5.02 11.19
CA GLU A 37 13.47 -4.47 12.31
C GLU A 37 14.97 -4.73 12.13
N ALA A 38 15.33 -5.92 11.64
CA ALA A 38 16.73 -6.31 11.44
C ALA A 38 17.45 -5.43 10.40
N ARG A 39 16.70 -4.86 9.44
CA ARG A 39 17.23 -4.02 8.36
C ARG A 39 16.74 -2.57 8.45
N ASN A 40 16.05 -2.22 9.52
CA ASN A 40 15.43 -0.91 9.78
C ASN A 40 14.73 -0.31 8.54
N ARG A 41 13.87 -1.09 7.88
CA ARG A 41 13.20 -0.65 6.64
C ARG A 41 11.78 -1.19 6.53
N PHE A 42 10.95 -0.50 5.75
CA PHE A 42 9.62 -1.00 5.38
C PHE A 42 9.68 -1.79 4.08
N VAL A 43 9.00 -2.93 4.06
CA VAL A 43 8.89 -3.79 2.88
C VAL A 43 7.42 -3.96 2.53
N CYS A 44 7.07 -3.68 1.28
CA CYS A 44 5.77 -3.98 0.71
C CYS A 44 5.94 -5.00 -0.42
N ARG A 45 5.25 -6.14 -0.32
CA ARG A 45 5.19 -7.13 -1.41
C ARG A 45 3.79 -7.13 -1.98
N PHE A 46 3.67 -6.84 -3.26
CA PHE A 46 2.39 -6.77 -3.95
C PHE A 46 2.54 -7.27 -5.39
N ARG A 47 1.41 -7.68 -5.98
CA ARG A 47 1.31 -8.01 -7.40
C ARG A 47 0.33 -7.05 -8.04
N LEU A 48 0.81 -6.32 -9.04
CA LEU A 48 -0.02 -5.35 -9.75
C LEU A 48 -0.99 -6.08 -10.69
N THR A 49 -2.26 -5.69 -10.65
CA THR A 49 -3.28 -6.21 -11.58
C THR A 49 -3.39 -5.33 -12.82
N LYS A 50 -3.99 -5.84 -13.89
CA LYS A 50 -4.10 -5.15 -15.19
C LYS A 50 -4.81 -3.79 -15.12
N ARG A 51 -5.59 -3.51 -14.08
CA ARG A 51 -6.30 -2.22 -13.90
C ARG A 51 -5.37 -1.03 -13.61
N TYR A 52 -4.11 -1.29 -13.26
CA TYR A 52 -3.10 -0.28 -12.95
C TYR A 52 -2.03 -0.18 -14.06
N THR A 53 -2.35 -0.72 -15.24
CA THR A 53 -1.47 -0.68 -16.40
C THR A 53 -1.46 0.73 -16.98
N GLY A 54 -0.27 1.26 -17.29
CA GLY A 54 -0.12 2.45 -18.13
C GLY A 54 0.08 2.00 -19.58
N PRO A 55 1.33 1.95 -20.07
CA PRO A 55 1.65 1.29 -21.33
C PRO A 55 1.35 -0.22 -21.29
N PRO A 56 1.04 -0.87 -22.42
CA PRO A 56 0.78 -2.31 -22.45
C PRO A 56 1.86 -3.11 -21.74
N GLY A 57 1.46 -3.89 -20.72
CA GLY A 57 2.35 -4.72 -19.91
C GLY A 57 3.13 -4.00 -18.80
N HIS A 58 2.99 -2.68 -18.65
CA HIS A 58 3.76 -1.88 -17.69
C HIS A 58 2.87 -1.15 -16.68
N ALA A 59 3.39 -0.92 -15.47
CA ALA A 59 2.69 -0.16 -14.44
C ALA A 59 2.51 1.31 -14.86
N HIS A 60 1.36 1.90 -14.53
CA HIS A 60 1.13 3.34 -14.72
C HIS A 60 2.07 4.16 -13.82
N GLY A 61 2.67 5.23 -14.36
CA GLY A 61 3.64 6.05 -13.62
C GLY A 61 3.08 6.63 -12.31
N GLY A 62 1.83 7.08 -12.31
CA GLY A 62 1.17 7.57 -11.09
C GLY A 62 0.95 6.48 -10.02
N ILE A 63 0.86 5.21 -10.42
CA ILE A 63 0.74 4.10 -9.47
C ILE A 63 2.09 3.81 -8.83
N ILE A 64 3.17 3.87 -9.61
CA ILE A 64 4.54 3.78 -9.09
C ILE A 64 4.77 4.91 -8.06
N ALA A 65 4.42 6.14 -8.41
CA ALA A 65 4.52 7.30 -7.52
C ALA A 65 3.64 7.19 -6.27
N THR A 66 2.55 6.41 -6.30
CA THR A 66 1.69 6.18 -5.12
C THR A 66 2.30 5.16 -4.15
N ILE A 67 3.20 4.30 -4.63
CA ILE A 67 3.85 3.26 -3.82
C ILE A 67 5.11 3.79 -3.12
N LEU A 68 5.81 4.74 -3.74
CA LEU A 68 7.05 5.36 -3.28
C LEU A 68 6.78 6.52 -2.32
#